data_AF-A0A6N4VEB7-F1
#
_entry.id   AF-A0A6N4VEB7-F1
#
_cell.length_a   1.000
_cell.length_b   1.000
_cell.length_c   1.000
_cell.angle_alpha   90.00
_cell.angle_beta   90.00
_cell.angle_gamma   90.00
#
_symmetry.space_group_name_H-M   'P 1'
#
loop_
_entity.id
_entity.type
_entity.pdbx_description
1 polymer ?
#
loop_
_entity_poly.entity_id
_entity_poly.type
_entity_poly.pdbx_seq_one_letter_code
_entity_poly.pdbx_strand_id
1 'polypeptide(L)'
;MWLADRAEGASPPKPLDEDKRSADVVVVGAGLTGLITAVLLARAGKDVLVLEALSVGAGATGNTTAKISLLQHTKLSKIVGKHGPKVGRQYVEGNREGMEWLVQRCAEHGLSVQREDALTYAQSAEGVPSAREELEACRAAGLDVDWVDDADVPFPFHGGVRLRDQAQFDPMPLLDSLIVELEEHGGRLAQGVRVQKVTGRGQGLAMHVRTAAGDEFEVAAGQCVLATGIPILDRGGFFARLKPQRSYCLAYQVPGDITRGMYISADSPTRSLRYAPAANGDRLIVGGAGHPVGQQKGPASSVQELDAWAKLHFPGAVQTHFWSAQDYSPIDELPYVGPILPGSDKILVATGFDKWGMTNGAAAALALTSRILGGRMDWAQTFASWSPHELSGIPKAMQINAEVGLYMARGWVTPVTRIGNRTPDSGGVVSGPPWNLEARSVVDGVEHRVSPVCPHLGGIVNWNDADQAWECPLHGSRFAPDGTLLEGPATRDLTGAPD
;
A
#
# COMPACT_ATOMS: atom_id res chain seq x y z
N MET A 1 13.72 -6.03 -1.32
CA MET A 1 14.29 -6.91 -2.36
C MET A 1 14.26 -6.21 -3.71
N TRP A 2 13.08 -5.93 -4.27
CA TRP A 2 12.95 -5.27 -5.60
C TRP A 2 13.72 -3.95 -5.73
N LEU A 3 13.69 -3.12 -4.68
CA LEU A 3 14.41 -1.85 -4.66
C LEU A 3 15.92 -1.99 -4.42
N ALA A 4 16.41 -3.11 -3.88
CA ALA A 4 17.82 -3.29 -3.52
C ALA A 4 18.70 -3.55 -4.76
N ASP A 5 18.16 -4.28 -5.73
CA ASP A 5 18.85 -4.64 -6.98
C ASP A 5 18.55 -3.66 -8.13
N ARG A 6 17.75 -2.62 -7.88
CA ARG A 6 17.43 -1.60 -8.87
C ARG A 6 18.68 -0.74 -9.07
N ALA A 7 19.29 -0.83 -10.24
CA ALA A 7 20.29 0.13 -10.67
C ALA A 7 19.70 1.55 -10.51
N GLU A 8 20.44 2.48 -9.92
CA GLU A 8 20.00 3.88 -9.80
C GLU A 8 19.72 4.43 -11.21
N GLY A 9 18.46 4.36 -11.62
CA GLY A 9 17.98 4.71 -12.94
C GLY A 9 17.21 6.02 -12.92
N ALA A 10 17.74 6.99 -13.68
CA ALA A 10 17.18 8.27 -14.11
C ALA A 10 17.21 9.46 -13.12
N SER A 11 18.30 10.22 -13.25
CA SER A 11 18.54 11.62 -12.87
C SER A 11 18.30 12.01 -11.40
N PRO A 12 19.26 12.70 -10.73
CA PRO A 12 18.99 13.32 -9.44
C PRO A 12 17.76 14.24 -9.56
N PRO A 13 16.99 14.46 -8.48
CA PRO A 13 15.82 15.35 -8.49
C PRO A 13 16.20 16.67 -9.16
N LYS A 14 15.71 16.90 -10.38
CA LYS A 14 15.90 18.18 -11.05
C LYS A 14 14.74 19.07 -10.64
N PRO A 15 15.00 20.32 -10.22
CA PRO A 15 13.95 21.29 -10.03
C PRO A 15 13.07 21.36 -11.28
N LEU A 16 11.75 21.36 -11.10
CA LEU A 16 10.83 21.55 -12.22
C LEU A 16 11.00 22.99 -12.72
N ASP A 17 11.47 23.16 -13.96
CA ASP A 17 11.60 24.48 -14.60
C ASP A 17 10.25 25.22 -14.54
N GLU A 18 10.26 26.53 -14.37
CA GLU A 18 9.04 27.33 -14.13
C GLU A 18 8.00 27.18 -15.25
N ASP A 19 8.46 27.16 -16.50
CA ASP A 19 7.64 26.96 -17.70
C ASP A 19 6.99 25.58 -17.76
N LYS A 20 7.49 24.61 -16.99
CA LYS A 20 6.99 23.23 -16.93
C LYS A 20 6.03 22.99 -15.75
N ARG A 21 5.74 24.00 -14.92
CA ARG A 21 4.86 23.88 -13.72
C ARG A 21 3.37 23.94 -14.04
N SER A 22 2.95 23.34 -15.15
CA SER A 22 1.54 23.18 -15.49
C SER A 22 1.30 21.96 -16.38
N ALA A 23 0.12 21.35 -16.25
CA ALA A 23 -0.33 20.23 -17.08
C ALA A 23 -1.87 20.18 -17.16
N ASP A 24 -2.46 19.44 -18.10
CA ASP A 24 -3.91 19.16 -18.09
C ASP A 24 -4.28 18.33 -16.86
N VAL A 25 -3.50 17.28 -16.61
CA VAL A 25 -3.68 16.36 -15.49
C VAL A 25 -2.37 16.19 -14.72
N VAL A 26 -2.42 16.44 -13.41
CA VAL A 26 -1.33 16.07 -12.51
C VAL A 26 -1.68 14.78 -11.77
N VAL A 27 -0.77 13.81 -11.82
CA VAL A 27 -0.87 12.57 -11.05
C VAL A 27 0.09 12.64 -9.87
N VAL A 28 -0.43 12.48 -8.66
CA VAL A 28 0.36 12.51 -7.43
C VAL A 28 0.62 11.08 -6.97
N GLY A 29 1.90 10.69 -6.96
CA GLY A 29 2.39 9.34 -6.66
C GLY A 29 2.81 8.58 -7.93
N ALA A 30 4.06 8.14 -7.98
CA ALA A 30 4.65 7.33 -9.05
C ALA A 30 4.78 5.85 -8.63
N GLY A 31 3.75 5.32 -7.96
CA GLY A 31 3.54 3.88 -7.84
C GLY A 31 2.83 3.32 -9.07
N LEU A 32 2.49 2.02 -9.01
CA LEU A 32 1.85 1.30 -10.13
C LEU A 32 0.58 2.01 -10.66
N THR A 33 -0.37 2.32 -9.78
CA THR A 33 -1.63 3.00 -10.16
C THR A 33 -1.39 4.36 -10.83
N GLY A 34 -0.47 5.15 -10.29
CA GLY A 34 -0.17 6.49 -10.79
C GLY A 34 0.48 6.46 -12.17
N LEU A 35 1.50 5.63 -12.35
CA LEU A 35 2.20 5.52 -13.64
C LEU A 35 1.33 4.93 -14.73
N ILE A 36 0.51 3.91 -14.44
CA ILE A 36 -0.46 3.38 -15.42
C ILE A 36 -1.44 4.49 -15.83
N THR A 37 -1.99 5.24 -14.87
CA THR A 37 -2.91 6.36 -15.15
C THR A 37 -2.23 7.41 -16.02
N ALA A 38 -1.00 7.79 -15.68
CA ALA A 38 -0.25 8.82 -16.40
C ALA A 38 0.03 8.42 -17.85
N VAL A 39 0.52 7.19 -18.08
CA VAL A 39 0.83 6.67 -19.42
C VAL A 39 -0.42 6.60 -20.28
N LEU A 40 -1.54 6.11 -19.75
CA LEU A 40 -2.78 6.00 -20.53
C LEU A 40 -3.36 7.37 -20.90
N LEU A 41 -3.23 8.36 -20.03
CA LEU A 41 -3.63 9.74 -20.33
C LEU A 41 -2.71 10.41 -21.34
N ALA A 42 -1.38 10.23 -21.22
CA ALA A 42 -0.40 10.77 -22.16
C ALA A 42 -0.59 10.15 -23.56
N ARG A 43 -0.84 8.84 -23.64
CA ARG A 43 -1.23 8.15 -24.89
C ARG A 43 -2.47 8.75 -25.55
N ALA A 44 -3.42 9.22 -24.75
CA ALA A 44 -4.63 9.90 -25.23
C ALA A 44 -4.40 11.37 -25.60
N GLY A 45 -3.15 11.85 -25.58
CA GLY A 45 -2.75 13.20 -25.97
C GLY A 45 -2.98 14.26 -24.89
N LYS A 46 -3.19 13.86 -23.62
CA LYS A 46 -3.23 14.81 -22.50
C LYS A 46 -1.84 15.26 -22.12
N ASP A 47 -1.70 16.52 -21.72
CA ASP A 47 -0.49 16.97 -21.04
C ASP A 47 -0.50 16.47 -19.59
N VAL A 48 0.47 15.61 -19.24
CA VAL A 48 0.52 14.90 -17.96
C VAL A 48 1.82 15.19 -17.22
N LEU A 49 1.70 15.49 -15.93
CA LEU A 49 2.84 15.62 -15.01
C LEU A 49 2.63 14.73 -13.78
N VAL A 50 3.58 13.83 -13.54
CA VAL A 50 3.63 12.97 -12.35
C VAL A 50 4.52 13.61 -11.29
N LEU A 51 4.01 13.77 -10.07
CA LEU A 51 4.76 14.28 -8.91
C LEU A 51 4.91 13.16 -7.89
N GLU A 52 6.15 12.77 -7.62
CA GLU A 52 6.53 11.74 -6.65
C GLU A 52 7.36 12.37 -5.53
N ALA A 53 6.96 12.12 -4.28
CA ALA A 53 7.59 12.71 -3.11
C ALA A 53 8.96 12.09 -2.80
N LEU A 54 9.14 10.81 -3.10
CA LEU A 54 10.35 10.03 -2.91
C LEU A 54 10.94 9.68 -4.29
N SER A 55 11.17 8.39 -4.53
CA SER A 55 11.48 7.82 -5.83
C SER A 55 10.33 6.93 -6.32
N VAL A 56 10.33 6.64 -7.62
CA VAL A 56 9.36 5.76 -8.29
C VAL A 56 9.26 4.43 -7.55
N GLY A 57 8.03 4.05 -7.20
CA GLY A 57 7.75 2.78 -6.52
C GLY A 57 8.21 2.72 -5.05
N ALA A 58 8.72 3.79 -4.44
CA ALA A 58 9.27 3.76 -3.07
C ALA A 58 8.28 3.30 -1.98
N GLY A 59 6.98 3.46 -2.21
CA GLY A 59 5.93 3.00 -1.29
C GLY A 59 5.58 1.51 -1.44
N ALA A 60 4.28 1.19 -1.39
CA ALA A 60 3.78 -0.19 -1.43
C ALA A 60 4.20 -0.97 -2.69
N THR A 61 4.34 -0.34 -3.86
CA THR A 61 4.71 -1.04 -5.10
C THR A 61 6.11 -1.67 -5.04
N GLY A 62 7.13 -0.95 -4.56
CA GLY A 62 8.49 -1.49 -4.41
C GLY A 62 8.68 -2.37 -3.18
N ASN A 63 7.68 -2.43 -2.29
CA ASN A 63 7.70 -3.21 -1.05
C ASN A 63 6.68 -4.36 -1.02
N THR A 64 6.00 -4.64 -2.14
CA THR A 64 4.99 -5.71 -2.22
C THR A 64 5.63 -7.11 -2.29
N THR A 65 4.81 -8.16 -2.14
CA THR A 65 5.18 -9.50 -2.62
C THR A 65 4.91 -9.66 -4.12
N ALA A 66 4.21 -8.72 -4.77
CA ALA A 66 3.97 -8.68 -6.22
C ALA A 66 3.21 -9.88 -6.80
N LYS A 67 2.24 -10.39 -6.04
CA LYS A 67 1.26 -11.36 -6.54
C LYS A 67 0.23 -10.65 -7.43
N ILE A 68 0.01 -11.16 -8.62
CA ILE A 68 -1.07 -10.76 -9.54
C ILE A 68 -2.09 -11.90 -9.53
N SER A 69 -3.11 -11.78 -8.68
CA SER A 69 -4.06 -12.86 -8.41
C SER A 69 -5.49 -12.33 -8.22
N LEU A 70 -6.45 -13.10 -8.71
CA LEU A 70 -7.88 -12.92 -8.42
C LEU A 70 -8.31 -13.66 -7.14
N LEU A 71 -7.52 -14.65 -6.68
CA LEU A 71 -7.68 -15.26 -5.36
C LEU A 71 -6.86 -14.46 -4.34
N GLN A 72 -7.57 -13.71 -3.50
CA GLN A 72 -7.01 -12.61 -2.72
C GLN A 72 -7.19 -12.84 -1.21
N HIS A 73 -6.60 -13.91 -0.67
CA HIS A 73 -6.87 -14.39 0.69
C HIS A 73 -8.37 -14.73 0.83
N THR A 74 -9.03 -14.20 1.86
CA THR A 74 -10.44 -14.41 2.18
C THR A 74 -11.25 -13.17 1.86
N LYS A 75 -10.84 -12.45 0.81
CA LYS A 75 -11.42 -11.15 0.48
C LYS A 75 -12.78 -11.31 -0.17
N LEU A 76 -12.95 -12.32 -1.02
CA LEU A 76 -14.15 -12.45 -1.82
C LEU A 76 -15.32 -12.93 -0.95
N SER A 77 -15.10 -13.79 0.04
CA SER A 77 -16.09 -14.15 1.06
C SER A 77 -16.59 -12.94 1.84
N LYS A 78 -15.71 -12.02 2.23
CA LYS A 78 -16.11 -10.75 2.89
C LYS A 78 -16.93 -9.86 1.97
N ILE A 79 -16.49 -9.67 0.72
CA ILE A 79 -17.20 -8.85 -0.27
C ILE A 79 -18.58 -9.44 -0.58
N VAL A 80 -18.65 -10.74 -0.87
CA VAL A 80 -19.90 -11.45 -1.20
C VAL A 80 -20.84 -11.48 0.00
N GLY A 81 -20.33 -11.73 1.22
CA GLY A 81 -21.13 -11.70 2.44
C GLY A 81 -21.74 -10.33 2.73
N LYS A 82 -21.01 -9.24 2.40
CA LYS A 82 -21.44 -7.87 2.68
C LYS A 82 -22.32 -7.26 1.59
N HIS A 83 -21.99 -7.50 0.32
CA HIS A 83 -22.57 -6.81 -0.84
C HIS A 83 -23.31 -7.74 -1.81
N GLY A 84 -23.23 -9.04 -1.58
CA GLY A 84 -23.82 -10.06 -2.43
C GLY A 84 -22.94 -10.43 -3.64
N PRO A 85 -23.30 -11.54 -4.31
CA PRO A 85 -22.47 -12.13 -5.37
C PRO A 85 -22.40 -11.29 -6.64
N LYS A 86 -23.38 -10.42 -6.91
CA LYS A 86 -23.32 -9.50 -8.06
C LYS A 86 -22.15 -8.53 -7.95
N VAL A 87 -21.98 -7.93 -6.77
CA VAL A 87 -20.86 -7.02 -6.50
C VAL A 87 -19.54 -7.80 -6.49
N GLY A 88 -19.53 -9.01 -5.92
CA GLY A 88 -18.38 -9.92 -6.01
C GLY A 88 -17.93 -10.20 -7.46
N ARG A 89 -18.88 -10.46 -8.39
CA ARG A 89 -18.57 -10.64 -9.82
C ARG A 89 -17.94 -9.40 -10.44
N GLN A 90 -18.49 -8.21 -10.18
CA GLN A 90 -17.94 -6.96 -10.71
C GLN A 90 -16.54 -6.67 -10.14
N TYR A 91 -16.31 -6.98 -8.86
CA TYR A 91 -14.98 -6.89 -8.26
C TYR A 91 -13.96 -7.79 -8.96
N VAL A 92 -14.35 -9.04 -9.23
CA VAL A 92 -13.53 -10.01 -9.98
C VAL A 92 -13.28 -9.53 -11.42
N GLU A 93 -14.30 -9.02 -12.10
CA GLU A 93 -14.20 -8.50 -13.48
C GLU A 93 -13.12 -7.40 -13.57
N GLY A 94 -13.19 -6.39 -12.71
CA GLY A 94 -12.20 -5.29 -12.71
C GLY A 94 -10.78 -5.77 -12.40
N ASN A 95 -10.63 -6.67 -11.42
CA ASN A 95 -9.33 -7.25 -11.10
C ASN A 95 -8.78 -8.13 -12.23
N ARG A 96 -9.64 -8.82 -12.98
CA ARG A 96 -9.26 -9.62 -14.16
C ARG A 96 -8.74 -8.72 -15.26
N GLU A 97 -9.46 -7.64 -15.60
CA GLU A 97 -8.98 -6.67 -16.59
C GLU A 97 -7.65 -6.03 -16.15
N GLY A 98 -7.49 -5.70 -14.86
CA GLY A 98 -6.23 -5.19 -14.31
C GLY A 98 -5.07 -6.20 -14.41
N MET A 99 -5.34 -7.48 -14.10
CA MET A 99 -4.37 -8.57 -14.26
C MET A 99 -3.96 -8.77 -15.73
N GLU A 100 -4.93 -8.84 -16.64
CA GLU A 100 -4.71 -9.02 -18.07
C GLU A 100 -3.88 -7.87 -18.63
N TRP A 101 -4.22 -6.63 -18.26
CA TRP A 101 -3.46 -5.45 -18.66
C TRP A 101 -1.99 -5.55 -18.22
N LEU A 102 -1.71 -5.92 -16.96
CA LEU A 102 -0.34 -6.06 -16.45
C LEU A 102 0.45 -7.14 -17.18
N VAL A 103 -0.17 -8.32 -17.38
CA VAL A 103 0.50 -9.47 -18.01
C VAL A 103 0.77 -9.18 -19.48
N GLN A 104 -0.21 -8.65 -20.20
CA GLN A 104 -0.03 -8.22 -21.59
C GLN A 104 1.07 -7.16 -21.68
N ARG A 105 1.07 -6.20 -20.75
CA ARG A 105 2.07 -5.14 -20.75
C ARG A 105 3.48 -5.65 -20.53
N CYS A 106 3.66 -6.57 -19.60
CA CYS A 106 4.95 -7.21 -19.41
C CYS A 106 5.40 -7.96 -20.67
N ALA A 107 4.49 -8.68 -21.33
CA ALA A 107 4.82 -9.40 -22.58
C ALA A 107 5.24 -8.46 -23.72
N GLU A 108 4.53 -7.35 -23.93
CA GLU A 108 4.84 -6.34 -24.94
C GLU A 108 6.25 -5.74 -24.79
N HIS A 109 6.73 -5.61 -23.54
CA HIS A 109 8.03 -5.03 -23.21
C HIS A 109 9.09 -6.08 -22.87
N GLY A 110 8.82 -7.37 -23.10
CA GLY A 110 9.78 -8.46 -22.84
C GLY A 110 10.13 -8.65 -21.36
N LEU A 111 9.24 -8.26 -20.46
CA LEU A 111 9.44 -8.36 -19.01
C LEU A 111 9.01 -9.74 -18.49
N SER A 112 9.82 -10.29 -17.59
CA SER A 112 9.61 -11.63 -17.05
C SER A 112 8.40 -11.70 -16.12
N VAL A 113 7.48 -12.61 -16.42
CA VAL A 113 6.30 -12.96 -15.60
C VAL A 113 6.30 -14.46 -15.40
N GLN A 114 6.05 -14.90 -14.17
CA GLN A 114 5.89 -16.32 -13.85
C GLN A 114 4.41 -16.63 -13.68
N ARG A 115 3.96 -17.75 -14.24
CA ARG A 115 2.59 -18.25 -14.12
C ARG A 115 2.56 -19.39 -13.11
N GLU A 116 1.71 -19.25 -12.10
CA GLU A 116 1.66 -20.11 -10.93
C GLU A 116 0.22 -20.23 -10.43
N ASP A 117 -0.06 -21.30 -9.69
CA ASP A 117 -1.33 -21.42 -8.98
C ASP A 117 -1.33 -20.50 -7.74
N ALA A 118 -2.45 -19.86 -7.46
CA ALA A 118 -2.70 -19.17 -6.19
C ALA A 118 -3.50 -20.06 -5.25
N LEU A 119 -3.13 -20.07 -3.98
CA LEU A 119 -3.75 -20.89 -2.94
C LEU A 119 -4.10 -20.05 -1.72
N THR A 120 -5.37 -20.12 -1.30
CA THR A 120 -5.82 -19.68 0.03
C THR A 120 -6.06 -20.93 0.87
N TYR A 121 -5.17 -21.19 1.83
CA TYR A 121 -5.09 -22.49 2.52
C TYR A 121 -5.33 -22.38 4.01
N ALA A 122 -5.76 -23.47 4.64
CA ALA A 122 -5.87 -23.56 6.08
C ALA A 122 -4.58 -24.15 6.68
N GLN A 123 -3.97 -23.46 7.64
CA GLN A 123 -2.81 -24.00 8.38
C GLN A 123 -3.22 -24.98 9.47
N SER A 124 -4.50 -24.97 9.84
CA SER A 124 -5.07 -25.77 10.92
C SER A 124 -6.47 -26.26 10.57
N ALA A 125 -6.96 -27.26 11.30
CA ALA A 125 -8.35 -27.69 11.17
C ALA A 125 -9.37 -26.56 11.45
N GLU A 126 -9.01 -25.61 12.32
CA GLU A 126 -9.84 -24.44 12.65
C GLU A 126 -9.92 -23.42 11.50
N GLY A 127 -8.92 -23.40 10.62
CA GLY A 127 -8.89 -22.53 9.43
C GLY A 127 -9.71 -23.05 8.25
N VAL A 128 -10.04 -24.34 8.22
CA VAL A 128 -10.75 -24.99 7.10
C VAL A 128 -12.10 -24.33 6.78
N PRO A 129 -12.97 -23.98 7.76
CA PRO A 129 -14.21 -23.28 7.48
C PRO A 129 -14.02 -21.96 6.73
N SER A 130 -13.02 -21.15 7.11
CA SER A 130 -12.69 -19.88 6.46
C SER A 130 -12.29 -20.08 4.99
N ALA A 131 -11.44 -21.09 4.71
CA ALA A 131 -11.07 -21.44 3.34
C ALA A 131 -12.26 -21.98 2.52
N ARG A 132 -13.18 -22.73 3.15
CA ARG A 132 -14.41 -23.22 2.49
C ARG A 132 -15.39 -22.09 2.18
N GLU A 133 -15.53 -21.11 3.07
CA GLU A 133 -16.33 -19.91 2.80
C GLU A 133 -15.77 -19.12 1.60
N GLU A 134 -14.44 -19.00 1.49
CA GLU A 134 -13.80 -18.38 0.34
C GLU A 134 -14.04 -19.16 -0.96
N LEU A 135 -14.00 -20.50 -0.91
CA LEU A 135 -14.30 -21.35 -2.07
C LEU A 135 -15.69 -21.04 -2.65
N GLU A 136 -16.70 -21.01 -1.78
CA GLU A 136 -18.08 -20.78 -2.19
C GLU A 136 -18.29 -19.35 -2.71
N ALA A 137 -17.65 -18.37 -2.08
CA ALA A 137 -17.69 -16.99 -2.55
C ALA A 137 -17.01 -16.82 -3.93
N CYS A 138 -15.87 -17.47 -4.14
CA CYS A 138 -15.18 -17.51 -5.43
C CYS A 138 -16.08 -18.08 -6.52
N ARG A 139 -16.74 -19.22 -6.27
CA ARG A 139 -17.70 -19.83 -7.20
C ARG A 139 -18.88 -18.91 -7.49
N ALA A 140 -19.46 -18.30 -6.46
CA ALA A 140 -20.58 -17.36 -6.61
C ALA A 140 -20.20 -16.09 -7.41
N ALA A 141 -18.93 -15.70 -7.33
CA ALA A 141 -18.33 -14.60 -8.09
C ALA A 141 -17.77 -15.03 -9.46
N GLY A 142 -17.96 -16.28 -9.87
CA GLY A 142 -17.61 -16.76 -11.22
C GLY A 142 -16.13 -17.07 -11.44
N LEU A 143 -15.37 -17.35 -10.37
CA LEU A 143 -14.01 -17.88 -10.50
C LEU A 143 -14.04 -19.41 -10.64
N ASP A 144 -13.20 -19.93 -11.53
CA ASP A 144 -12.98 -21.37 -11.69
C ASP A 144 -11.95 -21.85 -10.66
N VAL A 145 -12.46 -22.17 -9.47
CA VAL A 145 -11.66 -22.61 -8.32
C VAL A 145 -11.98 -24.05 -7.94
N ASP A 146 -10.94 -24.76 -7.53
CA ASP A 146 -11.04 -26.10 -6.99
C ASP A 146 -10.54 -26.16 -5.53
N TRP A 147 -11.04 -27.15 -4.78
CA TRP A 147 -10.51 -27.46 -3.47
C TRP A 147 -9.39 -28.48 -3.62
N VAL A 148 -8.27 -28.21 -2.95
CA VAL A 148 -7.16 -29.16 -2.81
C VAL A 148 -7.07 -29.58 -1.36
N ASP A 149 -6.89 -30.88 -1.11
CA ASP A 149 -6.73 -31.43 0.24
C ASP A 149 -5.28 -31.33 0.72
N ASP A 150 -4.32 -31.45 -0.20
CA ASP A 150 -2.88 -31.43 0.08
C ASP A 150 -2.10 -30.54 -0.92
N ALA A 151 -0.91 -30.09 -0.52
CA ALA A 151 0.06 -29.39 -1.37
C ALA A 151 1.49 -29.86 -1.06
N ASP A 152 2.39 -29.77 -2.03
CA ASP A 152 3.80 -30.12 -1.86
C ASP A 152 4.55 -28.99 -1.13
N VAL A 153 4.30 -28.91 0.18
CA VAL A 153 4.81 -27.86 1.06
C VAL A 153 5.36 -28.45 2.36
N PRO A 154 6.44 -27.89 2.93
CA PRO A 154 7.05 -28.44 4.15
C PRO A 154 6.39 -27.96 5.46
N PHE A 155 5.17 -27.42 5.36
CA PHE A 155 4.41 -26.85 6.48
C PHE A 155 2.98 -27.42 6.53
N PRO A 156 2.28 -27.31 7.67
CA PRO A 156 0.91 -27.81 7.80
C PRO A 156 -0.03 -27.23 6.75
N PHE A 157 -0.76 -28.12 6.08
CA PHE A 157 -1.75 -27.81 5.06
C PHE A 157 -2.97 -28.68 5.31
N HIS A 158 -4.10 -28.05 5.64
CA HIS A 158 -5.36 -28.75 5.96
C HIS A 158 -6.40 -28.60 4.83
N GLY A 159 -5.91 -28.32 3.63
CA GLY A 159 -6.70 -28.04 2.44
C GLY A 159 -6.86 -26.55 2.16
N GLY A 160 -7.26 -26.23 0.93
CA GLY A 160 -7.39 -24.84 0.49
C GLY A 160 -8.08 -24.67 -0.85
N VAL A 161 -8.40 -23.42 -1.15
CA VAL A 161 -8.89 -22.98 -2.46
C VAL A 161 -7.71 -22.80 -3.39
N ARG A 162 -7.76 -23.41 -4.57
CA ARG A 162 -6.78 -23.20 -5.63
C ARG A 162 -7.44 -22.46 -6.79
N LEU A 163 -6.75 -21.43 -7.28
CA LEU A 163 -7.02 -20.76 -8.55
C LEU A 163 -5.80 -20.88 -9.44
N ARG A 164 -5.97 -21.43 -10.65
CA ARG A 164 -4.87 -21.72 -11.58
C ARG A 164 -4.45 -20.51 -12.39
N ASP A 165 -3.26 -20.59 -12.99
CA ASP A 165 -2.77 -19.65 -14.01
C ASP A 165 -2.81 -18.17 -13.55
N GLN A 166 -2.48 -17.95 -12.28
CA GLN A 166 -2.25 -16.62 -11.74
C GLN A 166 -0.82 -16.18 -12.06
N ALA A 167 -0.50 -14.91 -11.83
CA ALA A 167 0.79 -14.35 -12.22
C ALA A 167 1.55 -13.77 -11.03
N GLN A 168 2.86 -13.72 -11.18
CA GLN A 168 3.75 -13.04 -10.26
C GLN A 168 4.95 -12.49 -11.03
N PHE A 169 5.53 -11.40 -10.55
CA PHE A 169 6.59 -10.70 -11.24
C PHE A 169 7.43 -9.83 -10.29
N ASP A 170 8.46 -9.18 -10.84
CA ASP A 170 9.08 -8.00 -10.25
C ASP A 170 8.41 -6.75 -10.84
N PRO A 171 7.77 -5.89 -10.02
CA PRO A 171 7.08 -4.70 -10.51
C PRO A 171 8.00 -3.59 -10.99
N MET A 172 9.27 -3.57 -10.58
CA MET A 172 10.14 -2.41 -10.82
C MET A 172 10.52 -2.23 -12.30
N PRO A 173 10.89 -3.30 -13.06
CA PRO A 173 11.11 -3.18 -14.50
C PRO A 173 9.89 -2.69 -15.28
N LEU A 174 8.67 -3.03 -14.82
CA LEU A 174 7.45 -2.50 -15.42
C LEU A 174 7.34 -0.99 -15.18
N LEU A 175 7.61 -0.50 -13.97
CA LEU A 175 7.58 0.94 -13.71
C LEU A 175 8.62 1.68 -14.55
N ASP A 176 9.83 1.15 -14.69
CA ASP A 176 10.87 1.73 -15.55
C ASP A 176 10.40 1.83 -17.01
N SER A 177 9.77 0.76 -17.52
CA SER A 177 9.18 0.75 -18.86
C SER A 177 8.06 1.78 -19.03
N LEU A 178 7.21 1.97 -18.01
CA LEU A 178 6.12 2.95 -18.06
C LEU A 178 6.65 4.39 -18.03
N ILE A 179 7.79 4.64 -17.40
CA ILE A 179 8.42 5.97 -17.40
C ILE A 179 8.93 6.32 -18.79
N VAL A 180 9.68 5.42 -19.43
CA VAL A 180 10.18 5.61 -20.80
C VAL A 180 9.02 5.97 -21.73
N GLU A 181 7.94 5.20 -21.63
CA GLU A 181 6.77 5.44 -22.46
C GLU A 181 6.01 6.72 -22.13
N LEU A 182 5.91 7.08 -20.85
CA LEU A 182 5.34 8.36 -20.44
C LEU A 182 6.09 9.51 -21.14
N GLU A 183 7.42 9.47 -21.14
CA GLU A 183 8.28 10.46 -21.78
C GLU A 183 8.14 10.45 -23.32
N GLU A 184 8.06 9.27 -23.94
CA GLU A 184 7.81 9.12 -25.38
C GLU A 184 6.48 9.76 -25.83
N HIS A 185 5.48 9.75 -24.95
CA HIS A 185 4.19 10.42 -25.16
C HIS A 185 4.14 11.86 -24.65
N GLY A 186 5.29 12.46 -24.31
CA GLY A 186 5.40 13.86 -23.89
C GLY A 186 4.98 14.14 -22.45
N GLY A 187 4.65 13.10 -21.69
CA GLY A 187 4.42 13.21 -20.25
C GLY A 187 5.72 13.48 -19.48
N ARG A 188 5.58 13.98 -18.26
CA ARG A 188 6.71 14.39 -17.39
C ARG A 188 6.62 13.72 -16.04
N LEU A 189 7.77 13.39 -15.44
CA LEU A 189 7.89 12.85 -14.09
C LEU A 189 8.87 13.70 -13.27
N ALA A 190 8.47 14.04 -12.04
CA ALA A 190 9.32 14.72 -11.07
C ALA A 190 9.36 13.93 -9.76
N GLN A 191 10.54 13.43 -9.41
CA GLN A 191 10.83 12.74 -8.15
C GLN A 191 11.36 13.74 -7.10
N GLY A 192 11.22 13.42 -5.82
CA GLY A 192 11.59 14.33 -4.73
C GLY A 192 10.73 15.59 -4.65
N VAL A 193 9.51 15.58 -5.22
CA VAL A 193 8.56 16.71 -5.24
C VAL A 193 7.28 16.29 -4.52
N ARG A 194 7.15 16.70 -3.25
CA ARG A 194 6.01 16.36 -2.41
C ARG A 194 4.89 17.37 -2.57
N VAL A 195 3.72 16.91 -2.99
CA VAL A 195 2.49 17.73 -2.91
C VAL A 195 2.05 17.83 -1.45
N GLN A 196 1.88 19.05 -0.95
CA GLN A 196 1.44 19.31 0.42
C GLN A 196 -0.01 19.77 0.53
N LYS A 197 -0.53 20.44 -0.52
CA LYS A 197 -1.88 20.99 -0.55
C LYS A 197 -2.37 21.11 -1.98
N VAL A 198 -3.68 20.99 -2.17
CA VAL A 198 -4.35 21.28 -3.45
C VAL A 198 -5.45 22.32 -3.25
N THR A 199 -5.34 23.45 -3.91
CA THR A 199 -6.33 24.56 -3.88
C THR A 199 -6.97 24.77 -5.25
N GLY A 200 -8.14 25.42 -5.29
CA GLY A 200 -8.71 25.86 -6.55
C GLY A 200 -7.97 27.09 -7.10
N ARG A 201 -7.81 27.18 -8.42
CA ARG A 201 -7.22 28.32 -9.13
C ARG A 201 -8.02 28.62 -10.39
N GLY A 202 -8.91 29.61 -10.33
CA GLY A 202 -9.84 29.89 -11.43
C GLY A 202 -10.69 28.66 -11.77
N GLN A 203 -10.65 28.21 -13.02
CA GLN A 203 -11.33 26.97 -13.45
C GLN A 203 -10.53 25.69 -13.12
N GLY A 204 -9.24 25.80 -12.79
CA GLY A 204 -8.36 24.67 -12.48
C GLY A 204 -7.99 24.54 -11.01
N LEU A 205 -6.83 23.95 -10.78
CA LEU A 205 -6.23 23.62 -9.49
C LEU A 205 -4.80 24.19 -9.40
N ALA A 206 -4.35 24.40 -8.16
CA ALA A 206 -2.96 24.68 -7.83
C ALA A 206 -2.49 23.70 -6.75
N MET A 207 -1.43 22.96 -7.03
CA MET A 207 -0.76 22.04 -6.11
C MET A 207 0.42 22.78 -5.50
N HIS A 208 0.42 22.93 -4.19
CA HIS A 208 1.54 23.47 -3.43
C HIS A 208 2.51 22.33 -3.16
N VAL A 209 3.74 22.47 -3.64
CA VAL A 209 4.74 21.41 -3.56
C VAL A 209 5.96 21.88 -2.78
N ARG A 210 6.62 20.91 -2.12
CA ARG A 210 7.92 21.09 -1.48
C ARG A 210 8.91 20.07 -2.03
N THR A 211 10.09 20.50 -2.44
CA THR A 211 11.16 19.60 -2.91
C THR A 211 11.95 19.01 -1.74
N ALA A 212 12.70 17.94 -2.00
CA ALA A 212 13.65 17.38 -1.03
C ALA A 212 14.73 18.41 -0.60
N ALA A 213 15.07 19.37 -1.47
CA ALA A 213 16.00 20.46 -1.16
C ALA A 213 15.36 21.61 -0.35
N GLY A 214 14.04 21.57 -0.15
CA GLY A 214 13.29 22.56 0.63
C GLY A 214 12.66 23.70 -0.19
N ASP A 215 12.78 23.69 -1.53
CA ASP A 215 12.13 24.68 -2.38
C ASP A 215 10.60 24.49 -2.35
N GLU A 216 9.87 25.59 -2.35
CA GLU A 216 8.40 25.59 -2.40
C GLU A 216 7.89 26.35 -3.62
N PHE A 217 6.94 25.76 -4.35
CA PHE A 217 6.30 26.39 -5.50
C PHE A 217 4.92 25.80 -5.79
N GLU A 218 4.21 26.43 -6.74
CA GLU A 218 2.92 25.92 -7.22
C GLU A 218 3.06 25.23 -8.59
N VAL A 219 2.28 24.16 -8.77
CA VAL A 219 2.03 23.52 -10.06
C VAL A 219 0.54 23.66 -10.41
N ALA A 220 0.22 24.16 -11.60
CA ALA A 220 -1.16 24.31 -12.05
C ALA A 220 -1.68 23.07 -12.78
N ALA A 221 -2.96 22.73 -12.61
CA ALA A 221 -3.59 21.68 -13.41
C ALA A 221 -5.08 21.88 -13.65
N GLY A 222 -5.62 21.26 -14.70
CA GLY A 222 -7.06 21.15 -14.90
C GLY A 222 -7.69 20.12 -13.96
N GLN A 223 -7.05 18.96 -13.83
CA GLN A 223 -7.45 17.86 -12.96
C GLN A 223 -6.25 17.28 -12.19
N CYS A 224 -6.55 16.60 -11.08
CA CYS A 224 -5.56 15.97 -10.20
C CYS A 224 -6.01 14.54 -9.87
N VAL A 225 -5.10 13.58 -9.94
CA VAL A 225 -5.29 12.20 -9.48
C VAL A 225 -4.40 11.95 -8.27
N LEU A 226 -4.98 11.59 -7.13
CA LEU A 226 -4.24 11.18 -5.93
C LEU A 226 -4.13 9.65 -5.92
N ALA A 227 -2.94 9.14 -6.26
CA ALA A 227 -2.56 7.73 -6.23
C ALA A 227 -1.52 7.47 -5.13
N THR A 228 -1.73 8.07 -3.95
CA THR A 228 -0.75 8.20 -2.86
C THR A 228 -0.91 7.13 -1.77
N GLY A 229 -1.54 6.00 -2.06
CA GLY A 229 -1.90 4.98 -1.07
C GLY A 229 -3.12 5.37 -0.22
N ILE A 230 -3.09 6.55 0.40
CA ILE A 230 -4.23 7.24 1.05
C ILE A 230 -4.25 8.71 0.59
N PRO A 231 -5.42 9.34 0.39
CA PRO A 231 -5.47 10.75 0.02
C PRO A 231 -4.77 11.64 1.05
N ILE A 232 -3.86 12.49 0.59
CA ILE A 232 -3.13 13.50 1.40
C ILE A 232 -4.00 14.72 1.78
N LEU A 233 -5.27 14.72 1.37
CA LEU A 233 -6.21 15.81 1.60
C LEU A 233 -7.31 15.34 2.56
N ASP A 234 -7.59 16.15 3.58
CA ASP A 234 -8.71 15.91 4.52
C ASP A 234 -10.06 16.31 3.91
N ARG A 235 -10.33 15.84 2.69
CA ARG A 235 -11.58 16.03 1.95
C ARG A 235 -12.22 14.68 1.73
N GLY A 236 -13.54 14.60 1.87
CA GLY A 236 -14.28 13.35 1.68
C GLY A 236 -14.16 12.34 2.82
N GLY A 237 -13.45 12.67 3.91
CA GLY A 237 -13.39 11.85 5.12
C GLY A 237 -12.69 10.50 4.95
N PHE A 238 -11.79 10.35 3.97
CA PHE A 238 -11.10 9.07 3.71
C PHE A 238 -10.29 8.56 4.89
N PHE A 239 -9.73 9.46 5.71
CA PHE A 239 -9.05 9.10 6.96
C PHE A 239 -9.96 8.35 7.96
N ALA A 240 -11.28 8.54 7.87
CA ALA A 240 -12.28 7.88 8.71
C ALA A 240 -12.87 6.60 8.07
N ARG A 241 -12.53 6.35 6.79
CA ARG A 241 -13.05 5.24 5.96
C ARG A 241 -11.98 4.19 5.63
N LEU A 242 -10.74 4.45 5.99
CA LEU A 242 -9.59 3.60 5.72
C LEU A 242 -8.87 3.27 7.02
N LYS A 243 -8.50 2.00 7.20
CA LYS A 243 -7.64 1.55 8.30
C LYS A 243 -6.23 1.28 7.77
N PRO A 244 -5.19 1.98 8.26
CA PRO A 244 -3.82 1.71 7.86
C PRO A 244 -3.36 0.36 8.44
N GLN A 245 -2.74 -0.46 7.62
CA GLN A 245 -2.21 -1.78 7.95
C GLN A 245 -0.74 -1.84 7.55
N ARG A 246 0.08 -2.44 8.41
CA ARG A 246 1.48 -2.75 8.13
C ARG A 246 1.68 -4.25 8.08
N SER A 247 2.57 -4.72 7.23
CA SER A 247 2.99 -6.12 7.17
C SER A 247 4.44 -6.24 6.75
N TYR A 248 5.07 -7.35 7.11
CA TYR A 248 6.49 -7.58 6.93
C TYR A 248 6.73 -8.74 5.97
N CYS A 249 7.86 -8.68 5.29
CA CYS A 249 8.33 -9.71 4.37
C CYS A 249 9.81 -9.97 4.61
N LEU A 250 10.19 -11.24 4.52
CA LEU A 250 11.57 -11.70 4.52
C LEU A 250 11.80 -12.50 3.24
N ALA A 251 12.99 -12.35 2.63
CA ALA A 251 13.41 -13.17 1.51
C ALA A 251 14.57 -14.08 1.93
N TYR A 252 14.51 -15.34 1.52
CA TYR A 252 15.49 -16.36 1.85
C TYR A 252 16.08 -17.00 0.60
N GLN A 253 17.38 -17.31 0.66
CA GLN A 253 17.93 -18.38 -0.15
C GLN A 253 17.67 -19.71 0.58
N VAL A 254 17.08 -20.68 -0.10
CA VAL A 254 16.74 -21.99 0.48
C VAL A 254 17.50 -23.10 -0.27
N PRO A 255 17.92 -24.17 0.42
CA PRO A 255 18.55 -25.31 -0.24
C PRO A 255 17.50 -26.16 -0.98
N GLY A 256 17.91 -26.78 -2.09
CA GLY A 256 17.04 -27.66 -2.88
C GLY A 256 16.02 -26.92 -3.74
N ASP A 257 14.94 -27.61 -4.10
CA ASP A 257 13.86 -27.05 -4.91
C ASP A 257 12.98 -26.12 -4.08
N ILE A 258 12.77 -24.91 -4.59
CA ILE A 258 11.91 -23.92 -3.93
C ILE A 258 10.44 -24.26 -4.14
N THR A 259 9.63 -24.08 -3.08
CA THR A 259 8.18 -24.21 -3.18
C THR A 259 7.61 -23.30 -4.28
N ARG A 260 6.92 -23.91 -5.25
CA ARG A 260 6.20 -23.25 -6.34
C ARG A 260 4.75 -22.98 -5.97
N GLY A 261 4.10 -22.03 -6.65
CA GLY A 261 2.80 -21.50 -6.27
C GLY A 261 2.86 -20.25 -5.36
N MET A 262 1.72 -19.59 -5.23
CA MET A 262 1.51 -18.43 -4.35
C MET A 262 0.54 -18.79 -3.23
N TYR A 263 1.03 -18.91 -1.99
CA TYR A 263 0.21 -19.34 -0.85
C TYR A 263 -0.14 -18.17 0.05
N ILE A 264 -1.32 -18.18 0.63
CA ILE A 264 -1.69 -17.33 1.75
C ILE A 264 -2.66 -18.05 2.69
N SER A 265 -2.38 -18.03 3.99
CA SER A 265 -3.23 -18.71 4.95
C SER A 265 -4.57 -17.98 5.14
N ALA A 266 -5.66 -18.73 5.27
CA ALA A 266 -6.99 -18.22 5.59
C ALA A 266 -7.15 -17.89 7.08
N ASP A 267 -6.31 -18.49 7.92
CA ASP A 267 -6.27 -18.37 9.37
C ASP A 267 -5.05 -17.57 9.86
N SER A 268 -5.07 -17.27 11.16
CA SER A 268 -4.02 -16.53 11.86
C SER A 268 -3.08 -17.47 12.61
N PRO A 269 -1.79 -17.13 12.76
CA PRO A 269 -1.14 -15.96 12.18
C PRO A 269 -0.97 -16.10 10.66
N THR A 270 -1.08 -14.98 9.93
CA THR A 270 -0.99 -15.03 8.46
C THR A 270 0.38 -15.51 8.00
N ARG A 271 0.39 -16.47 7.07
CA ARG A 271 1.58 -16.93 6.34
C ARG A 271 1.31 -16.82 4.85
N SER A 272 2.06 -15.94 4.21
CA SER A 272 2.03 -15.75 2.76
C SER A 272 3.37 -16.15 2.17
N LEU A 273 3.37 -16.97 1.13
CA LEU A 273 4.58 -17.43 0.46
C LEU A 273 4.48 -17.22 -1.05
N ARG A 274 5.63 -16.99 -1.67
CA ARG A 274 5.91 -17.21 -3.09
C ARG A 274 7.41 -17.20 -3.34
N TYR A 275 7.86 -17.66 -4.49
CA TYR A 275 9.24 -17.45 -4.93
C TYR A 275 9.40 -16.20 -5.78
N ALA A 276 10.64 -15.76 -5.97
CA ALA A 276 11.02 -14.72 -6.91
C ALA A 276 12.32 -15.09 -7.59
N PRO A 277 12.39 -15.11 -8.94
CA PRO A 277 13.65 -15.29 -9.65
C PRO A 277 14.63 -14.17 -9.30
N ALA A 278 15.90 -14.52 -9.08
CA ALA A 278 16.99 -13.56 -8.92
C ALA A 278 18.26 -14.08 -9.62
N ALA A 279 19.22 -13.18 -9.89
CA ALA A 279 20.41 -13.49 -10.70
C ALA A 279 21.25 -14.66 -10.16
N ASN A 280 21.24 -14.87 -8.84
CA ASN A 280 21.96 -15.95 -8.14
C ASN A 280 21.00 -17.00 -7.56
N GLY A 281 19.93 -17.31 -8.31
CA GLY A 281 18.93 -18.31 -7.97
C GLY A 281 17.68 -17.73 -7.31
N ASP A 282 16.60 -18.51 -7.30
CA ASP A 282 15.31 -18.07 -6.77
C ASP A 282 15.39 -17.73 -5.27
N ARG A 283 14.51 -16.82 -4.84
CA ARG A 283 14.32 -16.43 -3.43
C ARG A 283 12.94 -16.81 -2.95
N LEU A 284 12.86 -17.40 -1.77
CA LEU A 284 11.59 -17.62 -1.08
C LEU A 284 11.21 -16.35 -0.35
N ILE A 285 10.07 -15.76 -0.70
CA ILE A 285 9.48 -14.62 0.02
C ILE A 285 8.45 -15.17 0.99
N VAL A 286 8.63 -14.88 2.28
CA VAL A 286 7.68 -15.18 3.35
C VAL A 286 7.16 -13.85 3.92
N GLY A 287 5.85 -13.65 3.86
CA GLY A 287 5.17 -12.46 4.35
C GLY A 287 4.15 -12.78 5.45
N GLY A 288 3.97 -11.86 6.39
CA GLY A 288 3.11 -12.05 7.55
C GLY A 288 3.21 -10.91 8.55
N ALA A 289 2.99 -11.24 9.83
CA ALA A 289 3.08 -10.31 10.96
C ALA A 289 2.31 -8.99 10.75
N GLY A 290 1.13 -9.09 10.12
CA GLY A 290 0.32 -7.93 9.77
C GLY A 290 -0.38 -7.33 10.99
N HIS A 291 -0.39 -6.00 11.11
CA HIS A 291 -1.06 -5.29 12.20
C HIS A 291 -1.49 -3.87 11.82
N PRO A 292 -2.43 -3.23 12.55
CA PRO A 292 -2.69 -1.81 12.39
C PRO A 292 -1.46 -0.96 12.72
N VAL A 293 -1.19 0.04 11.90
CA VAL A 293 -0.02 0.93 12.03
C VAL A 293 -0.03 1.64 13.38
N GLY A 294 1.11 1.68 14.08
CA GLY A 294 1.27 2.36 15.37
C GLY A 294 0.48 1.77 16.55
N GLN A 295 -0.26 0.66 16.39
CA GLN A 295 -1.11 0.09 17.44
C GLN A 295 -0.56 -1.21 18.05
N GLN A 296 0.35 -1.90 17.35
CA GLN A 296 0.98 -3.12 17.84
C GLN A 296 2.10 -2.79 18.84
N LYS A 297 2.16 -3.51 19.96
CA LYS A 297 3.28 -3.43 20.89
C LYS A 297 4.35 -4.44 20.49
N GLY A 298 5.58 -3.97 20.34
CA GLY A 298 6.74 -4.79 19.94
C GLY A 298 6.56 -5.59 18.66
N PRO A 299 6.22 -4.98 17.50
CA PRO A 299 6.18 -5.66 16.20
C PRO A 299 7.37 -6.57 15.90
N ALA A 300 8.57 -6.24 16.38
CA ALA A 300 9.79 -7.04 16.18
C ALA A 300 9.62 -8.49 16.65
N SER A 301 8.85 -8.74 17.72
CA SER A 301 8.57 -10.10 18.20
C SER A 301 7.79 -10.94 17.19
N SER A 302 6.83 -10.33 16.48
CA SER A 302 6.05 -11.01 15.43
C SER A 302 6.88 -11.26 14.17
N VAL A 303 7.83 -10.37 13.87
CA VAL A 303 8.81 -10.57 12.78
C VAL A 303 9.77 -11.71 13.11
N GLN A 304 10.29 -11.78 14.33
CA GLN A 304 11.14 -12.88 14.79
C GLN A 304 10.41 -14.23 14.77
N GLU A 305 9.13 -14.23 15.14
CA GLU A 305 8.28 -15.43 15.03
C GLU A 305 8.10 -15.87 13.57
N LEU A 306 7.86 -14.93 12.65
CA LEU A 306 7.77 -15.23 11.21
C LEU A 306 9.08 -15.80 10.64
N ASP A 307 10.23 -15.26 11.06
CA ASP A 307 11.55 -15.76 10.67
C ASP A 307 11.84 -17.16 11.25
N ALA A 308 11.49 -17.39 12.51
CA ALA A 308 11.60 -18.70 13.15
C ALA A 308 10.72 -19.74 12.45
N TRP A 309 9.49 -19.37 12.08
CA TRP A 309 8.59 -20.22 11.31
C TRP A 309 9.19 -20.57 9.93
N ALA A 310 9.74 -19.59 9.22
CA ALA A 310 10.36 -19.83 7.91
C ALA A 310 11.55 -20.80 8.02
N LYS A 311 12.45 -20.61 8.99
CA LYS A 311 13.62 -21.48 9.19
C LYS A 311 13.27 -22.88 9.68
N LEU A 312 12.17 -23.03 10.43
CA LEU A 312 11.66 -24.33 10.87
C LEU A 312 11.19 -25.17 9.67
N HIS A 313 10.42 -24.56 8.76
CA HIS A 313 9.84 -25.26 7.61
C HIS A 313 10.76 -25.31 6.39
N PHE A 314 11.78 -24.47 6.34
CA PHE A 314 12.82 -24.51 5.30
C PHE A 314 14.21 -24.61 5.96
N PRO A 315 14.60 -25.79 6.47
CA PRO A 315 15.90 -25.98 7.11
C PRO A 315 17.06 -25.57 6.19
N GLY A 316 17.96 -24.73 6.70
CA GLY A 316 19.06 -24.16 5.92
C GLY A 316 18.72 -22.87 5.17
N ALA A 317 17.51 -22.33 5.34
CA ALA A 317 17.15 -21.01 4.83
C ALA A 317 18.08 -19.91 5.38
N VAL A 318 18.68 -19.14 4.47
CA VAL A 318 19.51 -17.98 4.79
C VAL A 318 18.76 -16.72 4.41
N GLN A 319 18.45 -15.89 5.40
CA GLN A 319 17.79 -14.61 5.15
C GLN A 319 18.71 -13.70 4.35
N THR A 320 18.18 -13.13 3.27
CA THR A 320 18.90 -12.21 2.37
C THR A 320 18.34 -10.80 2.46
N HIS A 321 17.03 -10.64 2.70
CA HIS A 321 16.37 -9.35 2.77
C HIS A 321 15.28 -9.35 3.83
N PHE A 322 15.00 -8.17 4.36
CA PHE A 322 13.87 -7.85 5.23
C PHE A 322 13.30 -6.51 4.79
N TRP A 323 11.98 -6.42 4.68
CA TRP A 323 11.29 -5.17 4.39
C TRP A 323 9.84 -5.23 4.87
N SER A 324 9.16 -4.10 4.75
CA SER A 324 7.79 -3.94 5.22
C SER A 324 7.01 -3.06 4.24
N ALA A 325 5.70 -3.27 4.19
CA ALA A 325 4.78 -2.51 3.35
C ALA A 325 3.61 -2.00 4.19
N GLN A 326 3.05 -0.87 3.76
CA GLN A 326 1.83 -0.30 4.32
C GLN A 326 0.72 -0.28 3.27
N ASP A 327 -0.46 -0.70 3.71
CA ASP A 327 -1.67 -0.75 2.91
C ASP A 327 -2.84 -0.13 3.68
N TYR A 328 -3.93 0.17 2.97
CA TYR A 328 -5.12 0.77 3.56
C TYR A 328 -6.33 -0.13 3.31
N SER A 329 -6.97 -0.56 4.39
CA SER A 329 -8.16 -1.41 4.35
C SER A 329 -9.43 -0.55 4.39
N PRO A 330 -10.31 -0.63 3.38
CA PRO A 330 -11.57 0.11 3.36
C PRO A 330 -12.61 -0.50 4.29
N ILE A 331 -13.47 0.34 4.89
CA ILE A 331 -14.53 -0.08 5.84
C ILE A 331 -15.62 -0.96 5.23
N ASP A 332 -15.76 -0.92 3.91
CA ASP A 332 -16.76 -1.63 3.13
C ASP A 332 -16.14 -2.69 2.22
N GLU A 333 -14.89 -3.09 2.46
CA GLU A 333 -14.19 -4.15 1.73
C GLU A 333 -13.87 -3.84 0.25
N LEU A 334 -14.34 -2.72 -0.31
CA LEU A 334 -14.15 -2.35 -1.71
C LEU A 334 -13.17 -1.18 -1.87
N PRO A 335 -12.37 -1.12 -2.94
CA PRO A 335 -11.53 0.04 -3.25
C PRO A 335 -12.34 1.32 -3.41
N TYR A 336 -11.70 2.46 -3.19
CA TYR A 336 -12.25 3.78 -3.51
C TYR A 336 -11.53 4.39 -4.71
N VAL A 337 -12.26 4.49 -5.82
CA VAL A 337 -11.78 4.97 -7.12
C VAL A 337 -12.80 5.95 -7.70
N GLY A 338 -12.38 7.19 -7.93
CA GLY A 338 -13.26 8.24 -8.44
C GLY A 338 -13.08 9.56 -7.73
N PRO A 339 -14.08 10.46 -7.74
CA PRO A 339 -13.89 11.81 -7.23
C PRO A 339 -13.71 11.87 -5.71
N ILE A 340 -12.83 12.75 -5.23
CA ILE A 340 -12.60 12.95 -3.79
C ILE A 340 -13.82 13.57 -3.10
N LEU A 341 -14.67 14.29 -3.84
CA LEU A 341 -15.94 14.84 -3.40
C LEU A 341 -17.02 14.55 -4.45
N PRO A 342 -18.26 14.20 -4.06
CA PRO A 342 -19.32 13.94 -5.02
C PRO A 342 -19.55 15.12 -5.98
N GLY A 343 -19.80 14.83 -7.25
CA GLY A 343 -20.16 15.84 -8.25
C GLY A 343 -19.01 16.69 -8.79
N SER A 344 -17.75 16.39 -8.46
CA SER A 344 -16.58 17.11 -8.97
C SER A 344 -15.46 16.17 -9.40
N ASP A 345 -15.15 16.18 -10.70
CA ASP A 345 -14.05 15.39 -11.28
C ASP A 345 -12.71 16.13 -11.33
N LYS A 346 -12.60 17.26 -10.60
CA LYS A 346 -11.34 18.01 -10.54
C LYS A 346 -10.26 17.25 -9.78
N ILE A 347 -10.62 16.55 -8.69
CA ILE A 347 -9.68 15.76 -7.90
C ILE A 347 -10.25 14.35 -7.78
N LEU A 348 -9.52 13.38 -8.30
CA LEU A 348 -9.84 11.97 -8.25
C LEU A 348 -8.88 11.25 -7.30
N VAL A 349 -9.31 10.12 -6.74
CA VAL A 349 -8.54 9.29 -5.82
C VAL A 349 -8.59 7.83 -6.28
N ALA A 350 -7.53 7.09 -5.96
CA ALA A 350 -7.50 5.63 -6.02
C ALA A 350 -6.79 5.10 -4.77
N THR A 351 -7.52 4.40 -3.91
CA THR A 351 -7.05 3.97 -2.57
C THR A 351 -7.85 2.75 -2.08
N GLY A 352 -7.47 2.21 -0.92
CA GLY A 352 -8.24 1.13 -0.27
C GLY A 352 -8.03 -0.26 -0.88
N PHE A 353 -6.85 -0.54 -1.45
CA PHE A 353 -6.60 -1.80 -2.15
C PHE A 353 -6.36 -3.00 -1.25
N ASP A 354 -6.27 -2.80 0.07
CA ASP A 354 -6.22 -3.85 1.08
C ASP A 354 -5.18 -4.96 0.78
N LYS A 355 -3.93 -4.56 0.48
CA LYS A 355 -2.77 -5.41 0.12
C LYS A 355 -2.79 -6.01 -1.28
N TRP A 356 -3.89 -5.87 -2.02
CA TRP A 356 -4.06 -6.40 -3.38
C TRP A 356 -3.90 -5.32 -4.46
N GLY A 357 -2.93 -4.42 -4.24
CA GLY A 357 -2.70 -3.26 -5.09
C GLY A 357 -2.18 -3.56 -6.49
N MET A 358 -1.68 -4.78 -6.78
CA MET A 358 -1.26 -5.13 -8.15
C MET A 358 -2.46 -5.13 -9.10
N THR A 359 -3.46 -5.97 -8.83
CA THR A 359 -4.67 -6.06 -9.67
C THR A 359 -5.63 -4.91 -9.42
N ASN A 360 -5.91 -4.54 -8.16
CA ASN A 360 -6.81 -3.42 -7.86
C ASN A 360 -6.23 -2.08 -8.32
N GLY A 361 -4.91 -1.89 -8.23
CA GLY A 361 -4.26 -0.67 -8.64
C GLY A 361 -4.25 -0.48 -10.16
N ALA A 362 -4.01 -1.55 -10.92
CA ALA A 362 -4.14 -1.54 -12.37
C ALA A 362 -5.60 -1.28 -12.79
N ALA A 363 -6.55 -2.00 -12.21
CA ALA A 363 -7.99 -1.77 -12.44
C ALA A 363 -8.40 -0.32 -12.13
N ALA A 364 -7.98 0.21 -10.98
CA ALA A 364 -8.26 1.60 -10.61
C ALA A 364 -7.73 2.60 -11.64
N ALA A 365 -6.53 2.38 -12.17
CA ALA A 365 -5.95 3.23 -13.21
C ALA A 365 -6.75 3.19 -14.51
N LEU A 366 -7.22 2.00 -14.94
CA LEU A 366 -8.11 1.84 -16.09
C LEU A 366 -9.42 2.61 -15.90
N ALA A 367 -10.06 2.43 -14.74
CA ALA A 367 -11.31 3.10 -14.40
C ALA A 367 -11.17 4.64 -14.35
N LEU A 368 -10.11 5.15 -13.73
CA LEU A 368 -9.82 6.58 -13.67
C LEU A 368 -9.56 7.17 -15.05
N THR A 369 -8.73 6.51 -15.86
CA THR A 369 -8.43 6.96 -17.23
C THR A 369 -9.69 6.98 -18.07
N SER A 370 -10.48 5.90 -18.04
CA SER A 370 -11.77 5.83 -18.72
C SER A 370 -12.68 7.00 -18.30
N ARG A 371 -12.78 7.29 -17.00
CA ARG A 371 -13.60 8.41 -16.50
C ARG A 371 -13.12 9.76 -17.03
N ILE A 372 -11.82 10.04 -16.96
CA ILE A 372 -11.22 11.31 -17.42
C ILE A 372 -11.43 11.51 -18.93
N LEU A 373 -11.35 10.43 -19.71
CA LEU A 373 -11.53 10.45 -21.16
C LEU A 373 -13.00 10.36 -21.60
N GLY A 374 -13.97 10.32 -20.67
CA GLY A 374 -15.40 10.24 -20.97
C GLY A 374 -15.89 8.86 -21.40
N GLY A 375 -15.10 7.81 -21.20
CA GLY A 375 -15.46 6.41 -21.40
C GLY A 375 -16.27 5.83 -20.24
N ARG A 376 -16.64 4.56 -20.38
CA ARG A 376 -17.43 3.81 -19.38
C ARG A 376 -16.90 2.39 -19.22
N MET A 377 -16.78 1.96 -17.96
CA MET A 377 -16.51 0.58 -17.58
C MET A 377 -17.60 0.13 -16.60
N ASP A 378 -18.33 -0.94 -16.92
CA ASP A 378 -19.54 -1.30 -16.17
C ASP A 378 -19.23 -1.82 -14.75
N TRP A 379 -18.07 -2.44 -14.54
CA TRP A 379 -17.62 -2.87 -13.21
C TRP A 379 -17.09 -1.71 -12.36
N ALA A 380 -16.69 -0.57 -12.96
CA ALA A 380 -16.05 0.52 -12.22
C ALA A 380 -16.97 1.18 -11.18
N GLN A 381 -18.30 1.05 -11.31
CA GLN A 381 -19.25 1.51 -10.30
C GLN A 381 -19.04 0.80 -8.96
N THR A 382 -18.60 -0.46 -8.96
CA THR A 382 -18.27 -1.21 -7.74
C THR A 382 -17.11 -0.61 -6.98
N PHE A 383 -16.19 0.09 -7.66
CA PHE A 383 -15.04 0.76 -7.04
C PHE A 383 -15.32 2.24 -6.75
N ALA A 384 -16.54 2.74 -7.00
CA ALA A 384 -16.83 4.17 -6.87
C ALA A 384 -16.47 4.68 -5.46
N SER A 385 -15.73 5.79 -5.40
CA SER A 385 -15.35 6.45 -4.15
C SER A 385 -16.53 6.98 -3.32
N TRP A 386 -17.72 7.02 -3.91
CA TRP A 386 -18.99 7.37 -3.28
C TRP A 386 -20.08 6.41 -3.77
N SER A 387 -20.60 5.59 -2.87
CA SER A 387 -21.58 4.57 -3.22
C SER A 387 -22.67 4.39 -2.15
N PRO A 388 -23.93 4.10 -2.53
CA PRO A 388 -24.97 3.70 -1.57
C PRO A 388 -24.58 2.46 -0.74
N HIS A 389 -23.68 1.62 -1.24
CA HIS A 389 -23.18 0.44 -0.52
C HIS A 389 -22.37 0.79 0.74
N GLU A 390 -21.87 2.02 0.87
CA GLU A 390 -21.16 2.50 2.07
C GLU A 390 -22.03 2.49 3.34
N LEU A 391 -23.36 2.50 3.21
CA LEU A 391 -24.26 2.38 4.36
C LEU A 391 -23.96 1.10 5.19
N SER A 392 -23.54 0.02 4.52
CA SER A 392 -23.12 -1.23 5.17
C SER A 392 -21.77 -1.11 5.90
N GLY A 393 -20.99 -0.06 5.62
CA GLY A 393 -19.72 0.27 6.26
C GLY A 393 -19.85 1.11 7.53
N ILE A 394 -21.00 1.73 7.78
CA ILE A 394 -21.19 2.69 8.89
C ILE A 394 -20.81 2.10 10.27
N PRO A 395 -21.25 0.89 10.66
CA PRO A 395 -20.86 0.34 11.96
C PRO A 395 -19.34 0.16 12.08
N LYS A 396 -18.68 -0.27 11.00
CA LYS A 396 -17.22 -0.43 10.98
C LYS A 396 -16.51 0.92 11.04
N ALA A 397 -17.02 1.93 10.34
CA ALA A 397 -16.53 3.30 10.43
C ALA A 397 -16.64 3.83 11.87
N MET A 398 -17.78 3.66 12.53
CA MET A 398 -17.96 4.05 13.93
C MET A 398 -16.96 3.34 14.85
N GLN A 399 -16.73 2.05 14.65
CA GLN A 399 -15.73 1.30 15.41
C GLN A 399 -14.32 1.87 15.22
N ILE A 400 -13.88 2.07 13.97
CA ILE A 400 -12.55 2.62 13.67
C ILE A 400 -12.40 4.02 14.24
N ASN A 401 -13.40 4.88 14.08
CA ASN A 401 -13.33 6.25 14.59
C ASN A 401 -13.39 6.31 16.13
N ALA A 402 -14.07 5.36 16.78
CA ALA A 402 -14.01 5.21 18.23
C ALA A 402 -12.63 4.72 18.69
N GLU A 403 -12.01 3.78 17.98
CA GLU A 403 -10.61 3.37 18.22
C GLU A 403 -9.68 4.58 18.09
N VAL A 404 -9.81 5.37 17.02
CA VAL A 404 -9.05 6.62 16.78
C VAL A 404 -9.23 7.60 17.94
N GLY A 405 -10.47 7.88 18.36
CA GLY A 405 -10.76 8.78 19.49
C GLY A 405 -10.14 8.30 20.81
N LEU A 406 -10.18 6.98 21.05
CA LEU A 406 -9.54 6.36 22.21
C LEU A 406 -8.02 6.47 22.15
N TYR A 407 -7.40 6.21 21.00
CA TYR A 407 -5.94 6.33 20.82
C TYR A 407 -5.47 7.77 20.93
N MET A 408 -6.24 8.72 20.39
CA MET A 408 -5.98 10.15 20.57
C MET A 408 -5.97 10.49 22.05
N ALA A 409 -7.06 10.21 22.78
CA ALA A 409 -7.15 10.50 24.22
C ALA A 409 -6.04 9.80 25.04
N ARG A 410 -5.80 8.50 24.80
CA ARG A 410 -4.75 7.73 25.48
C ARG A 410 -3.35 8.27 25.18
N GLY A 411 -3.08 8.67 23.94
CA GLY A 411 -1.78 9.19 23.51
C GLY A 411 -1.37 10.43 24.27
N TRP A 412 -2.32 11.33 24.57
CA TRP A 412 -2.04 12.55 25.35
C TRP A 412 -1.90 12.30 26.86
N VAL A 413 -2.55 11.26 27.41
CA VAL A 413 -2.58 11.02 28.87
C VAL A 413 -1.56 9.97 29.34
N THR A 414 -1.30 8.93 28.56
CA THR A 414 -0.42 7.82 28.96
C THR A 414 1.03 8.24 29.22
N PRO A 415 1.64 9.17 28.46
CA PRO A 415 3.02 9.59 28.70
C PRO A 415 3.26 10.24 30.08
N VAL A 416 2.19 10.72 30.73
CA VAL A 416 2.23 11.27 32.09
C VAL A 416 2.69 10.24 33.12
N THR A 417 2.45 8.94 32.89
CA THR A 417 2.94 7.88 33.79
C THR A 417 4.43 7.59 33.60
N ARG A 418 5.08 8.23 32.62
CA ARG A 418 6.52 8.12 32.30
C ARG A 418 7.25 9.46 32.52
N ILE A 419 6.75 10.30 33.43
CA ILE A 419 7.40 11.54 33.83
C ILE A 419 8.70 11.20 34.57
N GLY A 420 9.83 11.50 33.92
CA GLY A 420 11.18 11.24 34.42
C GLY A 420 12.09 10.79 33.27
N ASN A 421 13.23 11.45 33.11
CA ASN A 421 14.23 11.22 32.05
C ASN A 421 14.59 9.74 31.91
N ARG A 422 13.89 9.03 31.01
CA ARG A 422 14.31 7.73 30.51
C ARG A 422 14.70 7.93 29.05
N THR A 423 15.96 8.29 28.84
CA THR A 423 16.57 8.02 27.54
C THR A 423 16.55 6.51 27.35
N PRO A 424 15.89 5.99 26.31
CA PRO A 424 15.93 4.56 26.05
C PRO A 424 17.38 4.18 25.68
N ASP A 425 17.88 3.05 26.18
CA ASP A 425 19.21 2.54 25.78
C ASP A 425 19.24 2.17 24.29
N SER A 426 18.08 1.80 23.74
CA SER A 426 17.83 1.59 22.30
C SER A 426 16.33 1.68 22.01
N GLY A 427 15.97 2.04 20.77
CA GLY A 427 14.58 2.21 20.35
C GLY A 427 13.98 3.55 20.77
N GLY A 428 12.65 3.69 20.64
CA GLY A 428 11.95 4.95 20.83
C GLY A 428 10.90 4.92 21.95
N VAL A 429 10.76 6.05 22.64
CA VAL A 429 9.74 6.29 23.66
C VAL A 429 9.17 7.70 23.57
N VAL A 430 7.84 7.80 23.77
CA VAL A 430 7.18 9.08 24.05
C VAL A 430 7.03 9.26 25.55
N SER A 431 7.44 10.43 26.06
CA SER A 431 7.42 10.78 27.49
C SER A 431 7.12 12.27 27.71
N GLY A 432 6.82 12.65 28.96
CA GLY A 432 6.54 14.03 29.33
C GLY A 432 5.07 14.28 29.71
N PRO A 433 4.75 15.44 30.31
CA PRO A 433 3.37 15.84 30.58
C PRO A 433 2.64 16.24 29.28
N PRO A 434 1.29 16.29 29.25
CA PRO A 434 0.52 16.50 28.02
C PRO A 434 0.80 17.85 27.34
N TRP A 435 1.23 18.87 28.10
CA TRP A 435 1.61 20.18 27.60
C TRP A 435 3.07 20.28 27.14
N ASN A 436 3.87 19.22 27.32
CA ASN A 436 5.28 19.16 26.89
C ASN A 436 5.71 17.71 26.61
N LEU A 437 5.09 17.08 25.60
CA LEU A 437 5.41 15.72 25.18
C LEU A 437 6.65 15.71 24.28
N GLU A 438 7.53 14.73 24.47
CA GLU A 438 8.75 14.51 23.68
C GLU A 438 8.78 13.06 23.17
N ALA A 439 9.08 12.87 21.88
CA ALA A 439 9.47 11.59 21.29
C ALA A 439 11.00 11.52 21.23
N ARG A 440 11.59 10.55 21.93
CA ARG A 440 13.04 10.31 21.95
C ARG A 440 13.35 8.91 21.45
N SER A 441 14.30 8.78 20.53
CA SER A 441 14.77 7.49 20.03
C SER A 441 16.29 7.41 19.99
N VAL A 442 16.82 6.21 20.25
CA VAL A 442 18.24 5.89 20.04
C VAL A 442 18.33 4.76 19.03
N VAL A 443 18.95 5.05 17.88
CA VAL A 443 19.19 4.09 16.79
C VAL A 443 20.68 4.13 16.46
N ASP A 444 21.34 2.98 16.47
CA ASP A 444 22.79 2.84 16.23
C ASP A 444 23.66 3.80 17.08
N GLY A 445 23.22 4.06 18.31
CA GLY A 445 23.88 4.98 19.25
C GLY A 445 23.64 6.47 18.99
N VAL A 446 22.87 6.84 17.97
CA VAL A 446 22.47 8.22 17.68
C VAL A 446 21.13 8.51 18.33
N GLU A 447 21.10 9.55 19.18
CA GLU A 447 19.88 10.02 19.83
C GLU A 447 19.18 11.07 18.96
N HIS A 448 17.87 10.91 18.79
CA HIS A 448 16.98 11.87 18.14
C HIS A 448 15.86 12.31 19.08
N ARG A 449 15.47 13.58 18.97
CA ARG A 449 14.38 14.19 19.74
C ARG A 449 13.47 15.00 18.83
N VAL A 450 12.19 14.65 18.83
CA VAL A 450 11.18 15.27 17.98
C VAL A 450 9.87 15.48 18.75
N SER A 451 9.01 16.33 18.21
CA SER A 451 7.62 16.41 18.63
C SER A 451 6.93 15.08 18.35
N PRO A 452 6.22 14.48 19.33
CA PRO A 452 5.45 13.27 19.10
C PRO A 452 4.11 13.53 18.40
N VAL A 453 3.77 14.79 18.12
CA VAL A 453 2.48 15.18 17.55
C VAL A 453 2.54 15.09 16.03
N CYS A 454 1.79 14.14 15.47
CA CYS A 454 1.67 13.97 14.03
C CYS A 454 1.03 15.23 13.37
N PRO A 455 1.68 15.83 12.35
CA PRO A 455 1.21 17.06 11.69
C PRO A 455 -0.04 16.87 10.82
N HIS A 456 -0.55 15.64 10.67
CA HIS A 456 -1.80 15.37 9.95
C HIS A 456 -3.01 15.83 10.77
N LEU A 457 -3.33 15.11 11.85
CA LEU A 457 -4.50 15.38 12.70
C LEU A 457 -4.19 15.29 14.21
N GLY A 458 -2.94 15.57 14.61
CA GLY A 458 -2.56 15.72 16.01
C GLY A 458 -2.45 14.43 16.83
N GLY A 459 -2.38 13.28 16.17
CA GLY A 459 -2.18 12.00 16.84
C GLY A 459 -0.78 11.86 17.44
N ILE A 460 -0.68 11.28 18.63
CA ILE A 460 0.60 11.00 19.28
C ILE A 460 1.20 9.72 18.68
N VAL A 461 2.42 9.81 18.16
CA VAL A 461 3.12 8.69 17.52
C VAL A 461 3.56 7.63 18.53
N ASN A 462 3.67 6.40 18.08
CA ASN A 462 4.25 5.28 18.82
C ASN A 462 5.50 4.77 18.09
N TRP A 463 6.43 4.15 18.82
CA TRP A 463 7.62 3.55 18.23
C TRP A 463 7.33 2.14 17.66
N ASN A 464 7.71 1.91 16.41
CA ASN A 464 7.78 0.60 15.80
C ASN A 464 9.25 0.11 15.86
N ASP A 465 9.49 -0.93 16.65
CA ASP A 465 10.82 -1.49 16.88
C ASP A 465 11.31 -2.43 15.75
N ALA A 466 10.42 -2.92 14.88
CA ALA A 466 10.80 -3.72 13.72
C ALA A 466 11.40 -2.86 12.59
N ASP A 467 10.83 -1.68 12.34
CA ASP A 467 11.29 -0.75 11.28
C ASP A 467 12.06 0.46 11.80
N GLN A 468 12.19 0.59 13.13
CA GLN A 468 12.82 1.75 13.78
C GLN A 468 12.20 3.08 13.32
N ALA A 469 10.88 3.19 13.43
CA ALA A 469 10.13 4.35 12.94
C ALA A 469 9.06 4.81 13.93
N TRP A 470 8.73 6.10 13.89
CA TRP A 470 7.57 6.67 14.58
C TRP A 470 6.33 6.48 13.73
N GLU A 471 5.25 5.96 14.31
CA GLU A 471 4.02 5.64 13.62
C GLU A 471 2.82 6.29 14.30
N CYS A 472 2.04 7.06 13.55
CA CYS A 472 0.79 7.63 14.04
C CYS A 472 -0.31 6.55 14.04
N PRO A 473 -0.85 6.17 15.21
CA PRO A 473 -1.86 5.11 15.33
C PRO A 473 -3.23 5.47 14.76
N LEU A 474 -3.45 6.73 14.37
CA LEU A 474 -4.74 7.22 13.90
C LEU A 474 -4.93 6.92 12.41
N HIS A 475 -4.07 7.48 11.56
CA HIS A 475 -4.22 7.41 10.09
C HIS A 475 -2.96 6.89 9.38
N GLY A 476 -1.97 6.40 10.14
CA GLY A 476 -0.83 5.67 9.59
C GLY A 476 0.24 6.53 8.93
N SER A 477 0.39 7.80 9.35
CA SER A 477 1.61 8.55 9.00
C SER A 477 2.83 7.95 9.70
N ARG A 478 3.94 7.84 9.00
CA ARG A 478 5.20 7.26 9.50
C ARG A 478 6.35 8.22 9.33
N PHE A 479 7.25 8.24 10.31
CA PHE A 479 8.39 9.15 10.34
C PHE A 479 9.66 8.38 10.75
N ALA A 480 10.79 8.78 10.19
CA ALA A 480 12.11 8.30 10.55
C ALA A 480 12.46 8.72 11.99
N PRO A 481 13.51 8.14 12.60
CA PRO A 481 13.92 8.49 13.97
C PRO A 481 14.10 10.00 14.21
N ASP A 482 14.61 10.71 13.19
CA ASP A 482 14.84 12.16 13.18
C ASP A 482 13.60 13.02 12.91
N GLY A 483 12.44 12.40 12.66
CA GLY A 483 11.18 13.07 12.36
C GLY A 483 10.87 13.22 10.87
N THR A 484 11.78 12.85 9.97
CA THR A 484 11.55 12.93 8.52
C THR A 484 10.35 12.09 8.12
N LEU A 485 9.42 12.64 7.35
CA LEU A 485 8.23 11.94 6.88
C LEU A 485 8.58 10.83 5.88
N LEU A 486 8.19 9.60 6.21
CA LEU A 486 8.41 8.41 5.37
C LEU A 486 7.18 8.09 4.50
N GLU A 487 6.00 8.01 5.09
CA GLU A 487 4.80 7.50 4.42
C GLU A 487 3.51 7.99 5.10
N GLY A 488 2.39 7.97 4.37
CA GLY A 488 1.05 8.24 4.89
C GLY A 488 0.49 9.63 4.56
N PRO A 489 -0.64 10.02 5.19
CA PRO A 489 -1.38 11.22 4.79
C PRO A 489 -0.77 12.54 5.28
N ALA A 490 0.16 12.51 6.23
CA ALA A 490 0.94 13.69 6.58
C ALA A 490 1.72 14.21 5.37
N THR A 491 1.91 15.53 5.30
CA THR A 491 2.65 16.20 4.21
C THR A 491 3.88 16.96 4.69
N ARG A 492 4.19 16.85 5.98
CA ARG A 492 5.29 17.52 6.67
C ARG A 492 5.95 16.55 7.65
N ASP A 493 7.19 16.84 7.97
CA ASP A 493 8.00 16.14 8.97
C ASP A 493 7.46 16.42 10.39
N LEU A 494 7.84 15.60 11.36
CA LEU A 494 7.71 15.97 12.77
C LEU A 494 8.61 17.18 13.04
N THR A 495 8.13 18.15 13.79
CA THR A 495 8.96 19.29 14.19
C THR A 495 10.00 18.84 15.21
N GLY A 496 11.13 19.55 15.31
CA GLY A 496 12.04 19.40 16.44
C GLY A 496 11.31 19.60 17.77
N ALA A 497 11.77 18.93 18.82
CA ALA A 497 11.26 19.19 20.16
C ALA A 497 11.55 20.66 20.54
N PRO A 498 10.61 21.39 21.16
CA PRO A 498 10.92 22.70 21.72
C PRO A 498 12.05 22.57 22.75
N ASP A 499 13.03 23.48 22.67
CA ASP A 499 14.19 23.53 23.59
C ASP A 499 13.80 23.69 25.06
#